data_AF-A0A397P9Z3-F1
#
_entry.id   AF-A0A397P9Z3-F1
#
_cell.length_a   1.000
_cell.length_b   1.000
_cell.length_c   1.000
_cell.angle_alpha   90.00
_cell.angle_beta   90.00
_cell.angle_gamma   90.00
#
_symmetry.space_group_name_H-M   'P 1'
#
loop_
_entity.id
_entity.type
_entity.pdbx_description
1 polymer ?
#
loop_
_entity_poly.entity_id
_entity_poly.type
_entity_poly.pdbx_seq_one_letter_code
_entity_poly.pdbx_strand_id
1 'polypeptide(L)'
;MMIGYARVSRDEDNLGLQLDALRAAGCEKIFIDEGVSGLTIERDGLDQALGTVGESDVLVVWKLDRLGRSLGFPIDLLCTLQSNGADFQSLTDGIDTTTANGRVIFDVMRSLLQFENALIREHTKADGIFGEPRASYSAYAEAALLDRVAARPERMAGEREASG
;
A
#
# COMPACT_ATOMS: atom_id res chain seq x y z
N MET A 1 15.39 3.39 3.01
CA MET A 1 15.48 3.05 1.57
C MET A 1 14.15 3.37 0.90
N MET A 2 14.17 3.73 -0.38
CA MET A 2 12.95 3.90 -1.19
C MET A 2 12.70 2.65 -2.03
N ILE A 3 11.51 2.05 -1.87
CA ILE A 3 11.09 0.85 -2.60
C ILE A 3 9.96 1.20 -3.53
N GLY A 4 10.19 1.04 -4.84
CA GLY A 4 9.21 1.30 -5.87
C GLY A 4 8.30 0.10 -6.13
N TYR A 5 7.03 0.38 -6.41
CA TYR A 5 6.10 -0.61 -6.93
C TYR A 5 5.34 -0.05 -8.14
N ALA A 6 5.30 -0.84 -9.22
CA ALA A 6 4.62 -0.53 -10.47
C ALA A 6 3.63 -1.64 -10.82
N ARG A 7 2.48 -1.25 -11.40
CA ARG A 7 1.47 -2.20 -11.89
C ARG A 7 0.91 -1.73 -13.21
N VAL A 8 0.80 -2.65 -14.16
CA VAL A 8 0.06 -2.44 -15.42
C VAL A 8 -0.90 -3.57 -15.67
N SER A 9 -2.12 -3.21 -16.10
CA SER A 9 -3.06 -4.21 -16.63
C SER A 9 -2.69 -4.61 -18.05
N ARG A 10 -3.26 -5.71 -18.56
CA ARG A 10 -2.97 -6.22 -19.91
C ARG A 10 -3.19 -5.20 -21.03
N ASP A 11 -4.12 -4.26 -20.82
CA ASP A 11 -4.51 -3.26 -21.81
C ASP A 11 -3.80 -1.90 -21.60
N GLU A 12 -2.83 -1.83 -20.68
CA GLU A 12 -2.22 -0.58 -20.25
C GLU A 12 -0.73 -0.52 -20.61
N ASP A 13 -0.39 0.34 -21.56
CA ASP A 13 0.98 0.52 -22.05
C ASP A 13 1.64 1.78 -21.46
N ASN A 14 1.83 1.79 -20.14
CA ASN A 14 2.48 2.91 -19.43
C ASN A 14 3.53 2.47 -18.41
N LEU A 15 3.97 1.20 -18.47
CA LEU A 15 4.95 0.66 -17.54
C LEU A 15 6.26 1.44 -17.59
N GLY A 16 6.74 1.80 -18.80
CA GLY A 16 7.95 2.60 -18.95
C GLY A 16 7.91 3.92 -18.19
N LEU A 17 6.79 4.66 -18.30
CA LEU A 17 6.60 5.94 -17.59
C LEU A 17 6.59 5.76 -16.07
N GLN A 18 5.99 4.67 -15.58
CA GLN A 18 6.03 4.33 -14.16
C GLN A 18 7.46 4.07 -13.68
N LEU A 19 8.19 3.23 -14.39
CA LEU A 19 9.55 2.84 -14.01
C LEU A 19 10.51 4.03 -14.03
N ASP A 20 10.41 4.88 -15.05
CA ASP A 20 11.26 6.07 -15.15
C ASP A 20 10.96 7.07 -14.02
N ALA A 21 9.68 7.25 -13.67
CA ALA A 21 9.31 8.08 -12.53
C ALA A 21 9.83 7.50 -11.19
N LEU A 22 9.70 6.19 -10.97
CA LEU A 22 10.18 5.53 -9.76
C LEU A 22 11.71 5.60 -9.63
N ARG A 23 12.43 5.42 -10.74
CA ARG A 23 13.89 5.58 -10.78
C ARG A 23 14.29 7.03 -10.51
N ALA A 24 13.61 7.99 -11.11
CA ALA A 24 13.86 9.42 -10.88
C ALA A 24 13.58 9.84 -9.43
N ALA A 25 12.62 9.19 -8.76
CA ALA A 25 12.34 9.39 -7.35
C ALA A 25 13.41 8.78 -6.42
N GLY A 26 14.37 8.01 -6.94
CA GLY A 26 15.45 7.41 -6.14
C GLY A 26 15.10 6.03 -5.56
N CYS A 27 14.13 5.31 -6.14
CA CYS A 27 13.82 3.94 -5.69
C CYS A 27 15.00 3.00 -5.95
N GLU A 28 15.51 2.37 -4.90
CA GLU A 28 16.66 1.46 -4.94
C GLU A 28 16.25 0.07 -5.46
N LYS A 29 15.04 -0.35 -5.14
CA LYS A 29 14.43 -1.61 -5.59
C LYS A 29 13.06 -1.30 -6.17
N ILE A 30 12.74 -1.88 -7.33
CA ILE A 30 11.45 -1.71 -7.98
C ILE A 30 10.86 -3.08 -8.25
N PHE A 31 9.64 -3.30 -7.76
CA PHE A 31 8.85 -4.51 -8.00
C PHE A 31 7.70 -4.21 -8.96
N ILE A 32 7.35 -5.19 -9.78
CA ILE A 32 6.45 -4.98 -10.92
C ILE A 32 5.44 -6.12 -10.99
N ASP A 33 4.18 -5.77 -11.19
CA ASP A 33 3.12 -6.71 -11.60
C ASP A 33 2.61 -6.33 -13.01
N GLU A 34 2.96 -7.15 -14.01
CA GLU A 34 2.58 -6.96 -15.42
C GLU A 34 1.38 -7.81 -15.81
N GLY A 35 0.44 -7.23 -16.55
CA GLY A 35 -0.77 -7.93 -16.97
C GLY A 35 -1.74 -8.23 -15.83
N VAL A 36 -1.56 -7.57 -14.68
CA VAL A 36 -2.34 -7.78 -13.46
C VAL A 36 -3.36 -6.65 -13.28
N SER A 37 -4.62 -7.04 -13.13
CA SER A 37 -5.70 -6.09 -12.85
C SER A 37 -5.60 -5.56 -11.43
N GLY A 38 -6.02 -4.31 -11.20
CA GLY A 38 -6.17 -3.76 -9.85
C GLY A 38 -7.31 -4.39 -9.03
N LEU A 39 -8.01 -5.38 -9.60
CA LEU A 39 -8.95 -6.27 -8.89
C LEU A 39 -8.28 -7.56 -8.40
N THR A 40 -7.10 -7.89 -8.93
CA THR A 40 -6.37 -9.10 -8.54
C THR A 40 -5.74 -8.90 -7.17
N ILE A 41 -5.95 -9.89 -6.31
CA ILE A 41 -5.53 -9.86 -4.92
C ILE A 41 -4.09 -10.37 -4.80
N GLU A 42 -3.83 -11.58 -5.29
CA GLU A 42 -2.51 -12.21 -5.31
C GLU A 42 -1.60 -11.51 -6.33
N ARG A 43 -0.56 -10.89 -5.81
CA ARG A 43 0.32 -9.99 -6.55
C ARG A 43 1.74 -10.21 -6.09
N ASP A 44 2.46 -11.03 -6.83
CA ASP A 44 3.83 -11.41 -6.47
C ASP A 44 4.74 -10.19 -6.38
N GLY A 45 4.56 -9.19 -7.25
CA GLY A 45 5.33 -7.95 -7.21
C GLY A 45 5.03 -7.12 -5.96
N LEU A 46 3.75 -6.88 -5.65
CA LEU A 46 3.35 -6.14 -4.46
C LEU A 46 3.80 -6.85 -3.17
N ASP A 47 3.63 -8.16 -3.11
CA ASP A 47 4.03 -8.99 -1.98
C ASP A 47 5.54 -8.91 -1.70
N GLN A 48 6.36 -8.92 -2.76
CA GLN A 48 7.80 -8.77 -2.63
C GLN A 48 8.20 -7.35 -2.22
N ALA A 49 7.50 -6.32 -2.71
CA ALA A 49 7.71 -4.93 -2.29
C ALA A 49 7.45 -4.78 -0.79
N LEU A 50 6.29 -5.22 -0.33
CA LEU A 50 5.90 -5.16 1.08
C LEU A 50 6.79 -6.05 1.96
N GLY A 51 7.18 -7.21 1.46
CA GLY A 51 8.15 -8.08 2.12
C GLY A 51 9.57 -7.52 2.16
N THR A 52 9.86 -6.45 1.42
CA THR A 52 11.15 -5.76 1.42
C THR A 52 11.15 -4.56 2.36
N VAL A 53 10.08 -3.76 2.37
CA VAL A 53 9.90 -2.56 3.21
C VAL A 53 10.09 -2.87 4.70
N GLY A 54 11.07 -2.20 5.31
CA GLY A 54 11.34 -2.22 6.75
C GLY A 54 10.99 -0.91 7.44
N GLU A 55 11.33 -0.83 8.73
CA GLU A 55 11.20 0.41 9.51
C GLU A 55 12.03 1.54 8.88
N SER A 56 11.49 2.76 8.86
CA SER A 56 12.09 3.94 8.23
C SER A 56 12.29 3.84 6.71
N ASP A 57 11.73 2.83 6.04
CA ASP A 57 11.67 2.77 4.58
C ASP A 57 10.42 3.48 4.04
N VAL A 58 10.45 3.82 2.75
CA VAL A 58 9.33 4.45 2.04
C VAL A 58 8.89 3.55 0.88
N LEU A 59 7.62 3.14 0.88
CA LEU A 59 7.00 2.53 -0.29
C LEU A 59 6.56 3.64 -1.26
N VAL A 60 7.02 3.56 -2.50
CA VAL A 60 6.80 4.56 -3.53
C VAL A 60 6.01 3.95 -4.67
N VAL A 61 4.94 4.62 -5.09
CA VAL A 61 4.15 4.23 -6.28
C VAL A 61 3.99 5.43 -7.20
N TRP A 62 3.79 5.17 -8.49
CA TRP A 62 3.50 6.25 -9.42
C TRP A 62 2.19 6.97 -9.06
N LYS A 63 1.16 6.17 -8.80
CA LYS A 63 -0.20 6.57 -8.45
C LYS A 63 -0.82 5.60 -7.45
N LEU A 64 -1.77 6.07 -6.65
CA LEU A 64 -2.51 5.28 -5.66
C LEU A 64 -3.34 4.17 -6.31
N ASP A 65 -3.83 4.39 -7.54
CA ASP A 65 -4.59 3.39 -8.31
C ASP A 65 -3.75 2.16 -8.71
N ARG A 66 -2.42 2.24 -8.59
CA ARG A 66 -1.52 1.09 -8.77
C ARG A 66 -1.71 0.05 -7.67
N LEU A 67 -2.12 0.48 -6.47
CA LEU A 67 -2.36 -0.39 -5.32
C LEU A 67 -3.73 -1.06 -5.36
N GLY A 68 -4.76 -0.45 -5.94
CA GLY A 68 -6.09 -1.05 -6.01
C GLY A 68 -7.12 -0.16 -6.70
N ARG A 69 -8.25 -0.74 -7.12
CA ARG A 69 -9.36 0.02 -7.74
C ARG A 69 -10.29 0.71 -6.74
N SER A 70 -10.33 0.26 -5.48
CA SER A 70 -11.06 0.91 -4.40
C SER A 70 -10.08 1.62 -3.48
N LEU A 71 -10.47 2.75 -2.89
CA LEU A 71 -9.63 3.50 -1.94
C LEU A 71 -9.44 2.76 -0.61
N GLY A 72 -10.32 1.80 -0.28
CA GLY A 72 -10.22 1.02 0.95
C GLY A 72 -8.88 0.30 1.11
N PHE A 73 -8.55 -0.56 0.14
CA PHE A 73 -7.32 -1.36 0.18
C PHE A 73 -6.03 -0.52 0.29
N PRO A 74 -5.80 0.53 -0.54
CA PRO A 74 -4.64 1.40 -0.38
C PRO A 74 -4.57 2.04 1.01
N ILE A 75 -5.67 2.55 1.55
CA ILE A 75 -5.67 3.20 2.88
C ILE A 75 -5.32 2.20 3.99
N ASP A 76 -5.89 1.00 3.96
CA ASP A 76 -5.61 -0.05 4.96
C ASP A 76 -4.14 -0.51 4.90
N LEU A 77 -3.60 -0.64 3.69
CA LEU A 77 -2.19 -0.95 3.47
C LEU A 77 -1.27 0.15 4.06
N LEU A 78 -1.58 1.41 3.78
CA LEU A 78 -0.81 2.56 4.29
C LEU A 78 -0.87 2.65 5.82
N CYS A 79 -2.02 2.39 6.43
CA CYS A 79 -2.14 2.34 7.90
C CYS A 79 -1.19 1.30 8.50
N THR A 80 -1.01 0.20 7.79
CA THR A 80 -0.16 -0.91 8.23
C THR A 80 1.31 -0.59 8.07
N LEU A 81 1.69 0.01 6.94
CA LEU A 81 3.04 0.53 6.76
C LEU A 81 3.41 1.50 7.89
N GLN A 82 2.53 2.46 8.20
CA GLN A 82 2.75 3.38 9.32
C GLN A 82 2.86 2.68 10.67
N SER A 83 2.04 1.66 10.92
CA SER A 83 2.07 0.89 12.17
C SER A 83 3.37 0.09 12.33
N ASN A 84 4.04 -0.21 11.22
CA ASN A 84 5.35 -0.86 11.19
C ASN A 84 6.52 0.13 11.02
N GLY A 85 6.27 1.43 11.22
CA GLY A 85 7.29 2.47 11.15
C GLY A 85 7.79 2.80 9.73
N ALA A 86 7.07 2.37 8.70
CA ALA A 86 7.35 2.70 7.31
C ALA A 86 6.45 3.84 6.79
N ASP A 87 6.93 4.54 5.79
CA ASP A 87 6.22 5.63 5.13
C ASP A 87 5.79 5.26 3.70
N PHE A 88 4.97 6.12 3.10
CA PHE A 88 4.42 5.95 1.78
C PHE A 88 4.47 7.24 0.97
N GLN A 89 4.75 7.12 -0.32
CA GLN A 89 4.72 8.22 -1.27
C GLN A 89 4.05 7.81 -2.60
N SER A 90 3.15 8.66 -3.07
CA SER A 90 2.64 8.65 -4.44
C SER A 90 3.28 9.79 -5.23
N LEU A 91 3.81 9.50 -6.41
CA LEU A 91 4.56 10.49 -7.18
C LEU A 91 3.67 11.53 -7.87
N THR A 92 2.45 11.18 -8.27
CA THR A 92 1.57 12.13 -8.98
C THR A 92 0.36 12.59 -8.19
N ASP A 93 -0.06 11.86 -7.15
CA ASP A 93 -1.27 12.20 -6.39
C ASP A 93 -0.96 13.15 -5.22
N GLY A 94 0.32 13.47 -5.01
CA GLY A 94 0.76 14.42 -3.98
C GLY A 94 0.62 13.89 -2.54
N ILE A 95 0.35 12.59 -2.37
CA ILE A 95 0.33 11.94 -1.07
C ILE A 95 1.75 11.55 -0.70
N ASP A 96 2.27 12.13 0.38
CA ASP A 96 3.60 11.85 0.91
C ASP A 96 3.59 11.84 2.44
N THR A 97 3.55 10.66 3.04
CA THR A 97 3.48 10.51 4.49
C THR A 97 4.82 10.78 5.18
N THR A 98 5.91 11.01 4.46
CA THR A 98 7.17 11.46 5.07
C THR A 98 7.06 12.91 5.57
N THR A 99 6.09 13.67 5.05
CA THR A 99 5.85 15.08 5.40
C THR A 99 4.71 15.24 6.39
N ALA A 100 4.77 16.26 7.26
CA ALA A 100 3.69 16.56 8.21
C ALA A 100 2.36 16.86 7.49
N ASN A 101 2.40 17.61 6.39
CA ASN A 101 1.21 17.93 5.60
C ASN A 101 0.59 16.68 4.96
N GLY A 102 1.41 15.80 4.37
CA GLY A 102 0.91 14.58 3.76
C GLY A 102 0.36 13.59 4.79
N ARG A 103 0.92 13.53 6.01
CA ARG A 103 0.33 12.76 7.13
C ARG A 103 -1.07 13.27 7.49
N VAL A 104 -1.27 14.59 7.59
CA VAL A 104 -2.59 15.17 7.86
C VAL A 104 -3.60 14.83 6.75
N ILE A 105 -3.19 14.97 5.48
CA ILE A 105 -4.05 14.62 4.34
C ILE A 105 -4.44 13.14 4.39
N PHE A 106 -3.48 12.27 4.69
CA PHE A 106 -3.72 10.83 4.84
C PHE A 106 -4.70 10.53 5.99
N ASP A 107 -4.53 11.15 7.16
CA ASP A 107 -5.43 10.97 8.31
C ASP A 107 -6.87 11.40 8.00
N VAL A 108 -7.05 12.47 7.22
CA VAL A 108 -8.36 12.90 6.74
C VAL A 108 -8.97 11.86 5.80
N MET A 109 -8.20 11.36 4.82
CA MET A 109 -8.68 10.30 3.90
C MET A 109 -9.08 9.04 4.65
N ARG A 110 -8.29 8.61 5.63
CA ARG A 110 -8.61 7.48 6.51
C ARG A 110 -9.90 7.70 7.28
N SER A 111 -10.10 8.88 7.84
CA SER A 111 -11.30 9.21 8.61
C SER A 111 -12.55 9.21 7.73
N LEU A 112 -12.45 9.71 6.49
CA LEU A 112 -13.54 9.67 5.51
C LEU A 112 -13.91 8.24 5.13
N LEU A 113 -12.92 7.37 4.88
CA LEU A 113 -13.18 5.96 4.58
C LEU A 113 -13.90 5.25 5.73
N GLN A 114 -13.51 5.51 6.98
CA GLN A 114 -14.19 4.96 8.16
C GLN A 114 -15.64 5.44 8.25
N PHE A 115 -15.88 6.71 7.94
CA PHE A 115 -17.22 7.28 7.90
C PHE A 115 -18.10 6.64 6.82
N GLU A 116 -17.59 6.45 5.59
CA GLU A 116 -18.31 5.75 4.52
C GLU A 116 -18.69 4.33 4.93
N ASN A 117 -17.74 3.59 5.53
CA ASN A 117 -17.99 2.24 6.04
C ASN A 117 -19.07 2.22 7.14
N ALA A 118 -19.10 3.24 8.01
CA ALA A 118 -20.13 3.36 9.03
C ALA A 118 -21.52 3.60 8.41
N LEU A 119 -21.62 4.49 7.43
CA LEU A 119 -22.87 4.77 6.71
C LEU A 119 -23.41 3.53 5.99
N ILE A 120 -22.55 2.76 5.32
CA ILE A 120 -22.94 1.51 4.65
C ILE A 120 -23.53 0.52 5.66
N ARG A 121 -22.92 0.38 6.83
CA ARG A 121 -23.40 -0.50 7.91
C ARG A 121 -24.74 -0.03 8.49
N GLU A 122 -24.93 1.28 8.63
CA GLU A 122 -26.18 1.85 9.12
C GLU A 122 -27.33 1.61 8.13
N HIS A 123 -27.12 1.87 6.84
CA HIS A 123 -28.08 1.57 5.78
C HIS A 123 -28.44 0.09 5.71
N THR A 124 -27.43 -0.80 5.75
CA THR A 124 -27.64 -2.25 5.70
C THR A 124 -28.49 -2.75 6.89
N LYS A 125 -28.31 -2.16 8.08
CA LYS A 125 -29.14 -2.48 9.27
C LYS A 125 -30.56 -1.93 9.16
N ALA A 126 -30.73 -0.73 8.62
CA ALA A 126 -32.04 -0.08 8.48
C ALA A 126 -32.94 -0.77 7.45
N ASP A 127 -32.36 -1.27 6.34
CA ASP A 127 -33.11 -1.91 5.25
C ASP A 127 -33.41 -3.41 5.50
N GLY A 128 -33.01 -3.97 6.65
CA GLY A 128 -33.24 -5.38 7.00
C GLY A 128 -32.52 -6.38 6.10
N ILE A 129 -31.64 -5.90 5.21
CA ILE A 129 -30.77 -6.74 4.40
C ILE A 129 -29.66 -7.24 5.32
N PHE A 130 -29.85 -8.42 5.92
CA PHE A 130 -28.76 -9.23 6.50
C PHE A 130 -27.87 -9.78 5.36
N GLY A 131 -27.34 -8.90 4.52
CA GLY A 131 -26.15 -9.23 3.77
C GLY A 131 -25.04 -9.24 4.79
N GLU A 132 -24.35 -10.37 4.95
CA GLU A 132 -22.99 -10.42 5.50
C GLU A 132 -22.29 -9.11 5.07
N PRO A 133 -21.80 -8.27 6.00
CA PRO A 133 -21.12 -7.03 5.62
C PRO A 133 -20.09 -7.49 4.63
N ARG A 134 -20.28 -7.15 3.32
CA ARG A 134 -19.52 -7.80 2.24
C ARG A 134 -18.11 -7.82 2.73
N ALA A 135 -17.61 -8.99 3.12
CA ALA A 135 -16.25 -9.12 3.58
C ALA A 135 -15.52 -8.58 2.37
N SER A 136 -14.98 -7.35 2.52
CA SER A 136 -14.36 -6.69 1.39
C SER A 136 -13.42 -7.75 0.85
N TYR A 137 -13.45 -8.06 -0.45
CA TYR A 137 -12.67 -9.19 -0.99
C TYR A 137 -11.18 -9.10 -0.55
N SER A 138 -10.74 -7.90 -0.15
CA SER A 138 -9.72 -7.49 0.85
C SER A 138 -9.55 -8.31 2.15
N ALA A 139 -10.50 -8.42 3.08
CA ALA A 139 -10.24 -8.60 4.51
C ALA A 139 -9.45 -9.87 4.87
N TYR A 140 -9.65 -10.98 4.15
CA TYR A 140 -8.93 -12.24 4.41
C TYR A 140 -7.53 -12.29 3.77
N ALA A 141 -7.34 -11.65 2.63
CA ALA A 141 -6.04 -11.59 1.95
C ALA A 141 -5.19 -10.39 2.43
N GLU A 142 -5.84 -9.29 2.80
CA GLU A 142 -5.28 -8.20 3.57
C GLU A 142 -4.80 -8.72 4.91
N ALA A 143 -5.60 -9.45 5.70
CA ALA A 143 -5.10 -10.01 6.96
C ALA A 143 -3.79 -10.80 6.79
N ALA A 144 -3.64 -11.58 5.71
CA ALA A 144 -2.39 -12.29 5.41
C ALA A 144 -1.23 -11.37 4.98
N LEU A 145 -1.50 -10.31 4.20
CA LEU A 145 -0.52 -9.28 3.84
C LEU A 145 -0.11 -8.43 5.04
N LEU A 146 -1.08 -8.04 5.86
CA LEU A 146 -0.96 -7.31 7.12
C LEU A 146 -0.15 -8.11 8.14
N ASP A 147 -0.47 -9.40 8.31
CA ASP A 147 0.31 -10.33 9.13
C ASP A 147 1.76 -10.42 8.63
N ARG A 148 2.02 -10.37 7.32
CA ARG A 148 3.38 -10.41 6.77
C ARG A 148 4.17 -9.13 6.99
N VAL A 149 3.52 -7.96 6.95
CA VAL A 149 4.17 -6.70 7.35
C VAL A 149 4.41 -6.69 8.87
N ALA A 150 3.47 -7.18 9.67
CA ALA A 150 3.54 -7.22 11.14
C ALA A 150 4.44 -8.32 11.73
N ALA A 151 4.64 -9.46 11.04
CA ALA A 151 5.37 -10.63 11.55
C ALA A 151 6.88 -10.58 11.31
N ARG A 152 7.47 -9.39 11.11
CA ARG A 152 8.92 -9.30 10.83
C ARG A 152 9.75 -9.36 12.12
N PRO A 153 10.72 -10.29 12.23
CA PRO A 153 11.74 -10.22 13.27
C PRO A 153 12.70 -9.07 12.96
N GLU A 154 13.11 -8.35 14.00
CA GLU A 154 14.18 -7.34 13.97
C GLU A 154 15.39 -7.89 13.17
N ARG A 155 15.60 -7.39 11.94
CA ARG A 155 16.83 -7.73 11.23
C ARG A 155 17.98 -6.89 11.79
N MET A 156 18.73 -7.54 12.66
CA MET A 156 20.18 -7.48 12.79
C MET A 156 20.76 -6.08 13.00
N ALA A 157 20.70 -5.62 14.25
CA ALA A 157 21.83 -4.92 14.83
C ALA A 157 23.05 -5.88 14.78
N GLY A 158 23.94 -5.67 13.81
CA GLY A 158 25.20 -6.41 13.77
C GLY A 158 25.67 -6.72 12.37
N GLU A 159 26.24 -5.74 11.69
CA GLU A 159 27.37 -5.94 10.77
C GLU A 159 27.94 -4.56 10.37
N ARG A 160 28.83 -4.04 11.24
CA ARG A 160 30.04 -3.25 10.92
C ARG A 160 30.76 -2.79 12.20
N GLU A 161 31.14 -3.76 13.03
CA GLU A 161 32.38 -3.69 13.81
C GLU A 161 33.25 -4.88 13.38
N ALA A 162 33.96 -4.76 12.26
CA ALA A 162 35.09 -5.62 11.89
C ALA A 162 35.78 -5.12 10.61
N SER A 163 36.60 -4.08 10.75
CA SER A 163 37.89 -3.90 10.06
C SER A 163 38.53 -2.71 10.79
N GLY A 164 39.56 -2.87 11.62
CA GLY A 164 40.70 -3.76 11.42
C GLY A 164 41.65 -3.07 10.47
#